data_AF-A0A143BHH7-F1
#
_entry.id   AF-A0A143BHH7-F1
#
_cell.length_a   1.000
_cell.length_b   1.000
_cell.length_c   1.000
_cell.angle_alpha   90.00
_cell.angle_beta   90.00
_cell.angle_gamma   90.00
#
_symmetry.space_group_name_H-M   'P 1'
#
loop_
_entity.id
_entity.type
_entity.pdbx_description
1 polymer ?
#
loop_
_entity_poly.entity_id
_entity_poly.type
_entity_poly.pdbx_seq_one_letter_code
_entity_poly.pdbx_strand_id
1 'polypeptide(L)'
;MMLLARATNMGAQNAQELFGCWAASRPLGSRGDATGVPSEARFQTLRLSDSARVHLPLLERGERTMWEARSGWSQRSDSLSLRVSTGLAGWQLHLRRIDQRTWRGTATYLTDAIARGRPPLRVPLELTRVACDPAWLLPVSPAPQRRLTMPLYFDFQVERPVRLRSPLPVGIRKLVPLSGKERDTTLVNATVVQFVVDSAGRPDMGTLKVLRSAPPSSAVLEQALSTATRAMEFRPALLGNRPVAQLTQWRIEWR
;
A
#
# COMPACT_ATOMS: atom_id res chain seq x y z
N MET A 1 37.92 -40.27 18.12
CA MET A 1 36.47 -40.57 18.10
C MET A 1 35.73 -39.25 18.31
N MET A 2 35.52 -38.48 17.23
CA MET A 2 34.84 -37.17 17.28
C MET A 2 33.41 -37.35 16.74
N LEU A 3 32.42 -37.16 17.62
CA LEU A 3 31.01 -37.11 17.24
C LEU A 3 30.71 -35.77 16.56
N LEU A 4 30.47 -35.81 15.25
CA LEU A 4 29.83 -34.72 14.51
C LEU A 4 28.32 -34.75 14.82
N ALA A 5 27.87 -33.81 15.64
CA ALA A 5 26.45 -33.56 15.86
C ALA A 5 25.83 -32.99 14.56
N ARG A 6 24.99 -33.78 13.89
CA ARG A 6 24.09 -33.28 12.84
C ARG A 6 23.03 -32.40 13.50
N ALA A 7 23.13 -31.08 13.29
CA ALA A 7 22.02 -30.17 13.55
C ALA A 7 20.90 -30.47 12.56
N THR A 8 19.87 -31.17 13.02
CA THR A 8 18.64 -31.41 12.26
C THR A 8 17.85 -30.10 12.12
N ASN A 9 17.84 -29.54 10.90
CA ASN A 9 16.97 -28.46 10.45
C ASN A 9 15.48 -28.91 10.50
N MET A 10 14.88 -28.96 11.69
CA MET A 10 13.47 -29.35 11.89
C MET A 10 12.45 -28.23 11.59
N GLY A 11 12.88 -27.02 11.23
CA GLY A 11 11.98 -25.88 10.99
C GLY A 11 11.48 -25.69 9.56
N ALA A 12 12.12 -26.29 8.55
CA ALA A 12 11.87 -25.95 7.14
C ALA A 12 10.76 -26.79 6.46
N GLN A 13 10.46 -27.99 6.97
CA GLN A 13 9.58 -28.93 6.27
C GLN A 13 8.08 -28.58 6.37
N ASN A 14 7.66 -27.77 7.35
CA ASN A 14 6.25 -27.43 7.54
C ASN A 14 5.79 -26.17 6.78
N ALA A 15 6.73 -25.32 6.34
CA ALA A 15 6.38 -24.06 5.69
C ALA A 15 5.80 -24.26 4.27
N GLN A 16 6.21 -25.32 3.58
CA GLN A 16 5.76 -25.61 2.21
C GLN A 16 4.26 -25.90 2.12
N GLU A 17 3.64 -26.42 3.18
CA GLU A 17 2.20 -26.70 3.22
C GLU A 17 1.35 -25.42 3.19
N LEU A 18 1.90 -24.31 3.69
CA LEU A 18 1.22 -23.02 3.71
C LEU A 18 1.24 -22.31 2.36
N PHE A 19 2.16 -22.67 1.47
CA PHE A 19 2.29 -21.99 0.19
C PHE A 19 1.08 -22.27 -0.69
N GLY A 20 0.56 -21.22 -1.31
CA GLY A 20 -0.61 -21.29 -2.19
C GLY A 20 -1.68 -20.28 -1.84
N CYS A 21 -2.87 -20.52 -2.37
CA CYS A 21 -4.00 -19.61 -2.29
C CYS A 21 -4.98 -20.04 -1.18
N TRP A 22 -5.47 -19.05 -0.47
CA TRP A 22 -6.33 -19.19 0.69
C TRP A 22 -7.51 -18.25 0.55
N ALA A 23 -8.72 -18.79 0.68
CA ALA A 23 -9.95 -18.02 0.68
C ALA A 23 -10.38 -17.77 2.12
N ALA A 24 -10.65 -16.52 2.45
CA ALA A 24 -11.28 -16.11 3.68
C ALA A 24 -12.77 -16.39 3.63
N SER A 25 -13.33 -16.92 4.72
CA SER A 25 -14.76 -17.17 4.89
C SER A 25 -15.63 -15.91 4.83
N ARG A 26 -15.02 -14.73 4.83
CA ARG A 26 -15.66 -13.44 4.63
C ARG A 26 -14.72 -12.43 3.98
N PRO A 27 -15.26 -11.40 3.31
CA PRO A 27 -14.51 -10.25 2.87
C PRO A 27 -13.74 -9.61 4.03
N LEU A 28 -12.43 -9.56 3.90
CA LEU A 28 -11.61 -8.58 4.59
C LEU A 28 -11.41 -7.46 3.56
N GLY A 29 -11.94 -6.28 3.81
CA GLY A 29 -11.83 -5.14 2.90
C GLY A 29 -10.84 -4.12 3.42
N SER A 30 -10.64 -3.06 2.64
CA SER A 30 -9.72 -1.97 2.95
C SER A 30 -10.16 -1.11 4.14
N ARG A 31 -11.42 -1.27 4.57
CA ARG A 31 -12.06 -0.52 5.67
C ARG A 31 -12.81 -1.48 6.61
N GLY A 32 -12.70 -1.24 7.91
CA GLY A 32 -13.61 -1.79 8.91
C GLY A 32 -14.69 -0.76 9.19
N ASP A 33 -15.91 -0.97 8.72
CA ASP A 33 -17.05 -0.16 9.15
C ASP A 33 -17.57 -0.65 10.52
N ALA A 34 -18.43 0.16 11.16
CA ALA A 34 -19.01 -0.15 12.46
C ALA A 34 -19.91 -1.41 12.44
N THR A 35 -20.31 -1.87 11.26
CA THR A 35 -21.07 -3.11 11.04
C THR A 35 -20.18 -4.34 10.90
N GLY A 36 -18.85 -4.17 10.83
CA GLY A 36 -17.88 -5.26 10.83
C GLY A 36 -17.84 -6.09 9.55
N VAL A 37 -18.45 -5.61 8.47
CA VAL A 37 -18.49 -6.30 7.17
C VAL A 37 -17.98 -5.35 6.10
N PRO A 38 -16.70 -5.47 5.72
CA PRO A 38 -16.20 -4.73 4.58
C PRO A 38 -17.00 -5.13 3.34
N SER A 39 -17.63 -4.17 2.66
CA SER A 39 -18.39 -4.41 1.42
C SER A 39 -17.50 -4.80 0.23
N GLU A 40 -16.18 -4.69 0.38
CA GLU A 40 -15.19 -4.97 -0.65
C GLU A 40 -14.56 -6.35 -0.43
N ALA A 41 -14.83 -7.30 -1.32
CA ALA A 41 -14.23 -8.66 -1.35
C ALA A 41 -12.72 -8.69 -1.70
N ARG A 42 -12.03 -7.55 -1.62
CA ARG A 42 -10.67 -7.37 -2.17
C ARG A 42 -9.59 -8.19 -1.47
N PHE A 43 -9.74 -8.53 -0.18
CA PHE A 43 -8.84 -9.46 0.52
C PHE A 43 -9.52 -10.77 0.88
N GLN A 44 -10.57 -11.15 0.14
CA GLN A 44 -11.18 -12.47 0.31
C GLN A 44 -10.25 -13.60 -0.13
N THR A 45 -9.34 -13.34 -1.07
CA THR A 45 -8.31 -14.33 -1.45
C THR A 45 -6.92 -13.78 -1.18
N LEU A 46 -6.10 -14.60 -0.53
CA LEU A 46 -4.72 -14.32 -0.18
C LEU A 46 -3.83 -15.40 -0.79
N ARG A 47 -2.64 -15.03 -1.28
CA ARG A 47 -1.61 -16.01 -1.66
C ARG A 47 -0.40 -15.88 -0.75
N LEU A 48 -0.03 -16.98 -0.09
CA LEU A 48 1.16 -17.05 0.74
C LEU A 48 2.33 -17.57 -0.09
N SER A 49 3.44 -16.85 -0.09
CA SER A 49 4.68 -17.26 -0.75
C SER A 49 5.74 -17.69 0.24
N ASP A 50 6.75 -18.40 -0.28
CA ASP A 50 7.96 -18.86 0.43
C ASP A 50 8.78 -17.74 1.05
N SER A 51 8.70 -16.52 0.51
CA SER A 51 9.35 -15.31 1.03
C SER A 51 8.70 -14.68 2.27
N ALA A 52 7.79 -15.41 2.95
CA ALA A 52 6.98 -14.91 4.06
C ALA A 52 6.10 -13.69 3.69
N ARG A 53 5.81 -13.50 2.40
CA ARG A 53 4.95 -12.42 1.88
C ARG A 53 3.53 -12.90 1.63
N VAL A 54 2.61 -11.95 1.77
CA VAL A 54 1.20 -12.13 1.42
C VAL A 54 0.93 -11.35 0.14
N HIS A 55 0.45 -12.04 -0.88
CA HIS A 55 0.02 -11.47 -2.14
C HIS A 55 -1.48 -11.30 -2.19
N LEU A 56 -1.94 -10.19 -2.75
CA LEU A 56 -3.35 -9.81 -2.84
C LEU A 56 -3.78 -9.76 -4.32
N PRO A 57 -4.16 -10.91 -4.89
CA PRO A 57 -4.32 -11.06 -6.34
C PRO A 57 -5.43 -10.18 -6.93
N LEU A 58 -6.45 -9.86 -6.12
CA LEU A 58 -7.59 -9.05 -6.54
C LEU A 58 -7.30 -7.54 -6.56
N LEU A 59 -6.11 -7.09 -6.13
CA LEU A 59 -5.72 -5.70 -6.20
C LEU A 59 -5.10 -5.32 -7.55
N GLU A 60 -5.36 -4.09 -7.98
CA GLU A 60 -4.69 -3.46 -9.11
C GLU A 60 -3.18 -3.35 -8.87
N ARG A 61 -2.36 -3.34 -9.93
CA ARG A 61 -0.89 -3.41 -9.83
C ARG A 61 -0.29 -2.36 -8.88
N GLY A 62 -0.70 -1.09 -8.99
CA GLY A 62 -0.16 -0.01 -8.17
C GLY A 62 -0.51 -0.16 -6.69
N GLU A 63 -1.77 -0.55 -6.40
CA GLU A 63 -2.25 -0.80 -5.05
C GLU A 63 -1.57 -2.03 -4.44
N ARG A 64 -1.45 -3.11 -5.23
CA ARG A 64 -0.83 -4.38 -4.82
C ARG A 64 0.59 -4.18 -4.29
N THR A 65 1.44 -3.44 -4.99
CA THR A 65 2.83 -3.21 -4.54
C THR A 65 2.89 -2.55 -3.16
N MET A 66 2.00 -1.59 -2.88
CA MET A 66 1.94 -0.90 -1.60
C MET A 66 1.54 -1.84 -0.46
N TRP A 67 0.50 -2.63 -0.66
CA TRP A 67 0.03 -3.59 0.35
C TRP A 67 1.04 -4.71 0.58
N GLU A 68 1.55 -5.33 -0.49
CA GLU A 68 2.48 -6.47 -0.39
C GLU A 68 3.82 -6.08 0.28
N ALA A 69 4.25 -4.82 0.17
CA ALA A 69 5.48 -4.34 0.82
C ALA A 69 5.39 -4.36 2.36
N ARG A 70 4.20 -4.38 2.93
CA ARG A 70 3.95 -4.33 4.39
C ARG A 70 3.07 -5.48 4.89
N SER A 71 2.78 -6.44 4.00
CA SER A 71 2.00 -7.63 4.29
C SER A 71 2.91 -8.84 4.35
N GLY A 72 2.71 -9.68 5.34
CA GLY A 72 3.57 -10.81 5.61
C GLY A 72 2.90 -11.81 6.53
N TRP A 73 3.49 -12.99 6.61
CA TRP A 73 2.96 -14.06 7.45
C TRP A 73 4.09 -14.77 8.19
N SER A 74 3.75 -15.39 9.32
CA SER A 74 4.65 -16.26 10.06
C SER A 74 3.84 -17.39 10.69
N GLN A 75 4.46 -18.57 10.76
CA GLN A 75 3.87 -19.74 11.41
C GLN A 75 4.73 -20.14 12.61
N ARG A 76 4.09 -20.52 13.71
CA ARG A 76 4.72 -21.17 14.86
C ARG A 76 3.84 -22.35 15.29
N SER A 77 4.32 -23.56 15.06
CA SER A 77 3.55 -24.79 15.31
C SER A 77 2.19 -24.73 14.61
N ASP A 78 1.09 -24.84 15.37
CA ASP A 78 -0.28 -24.76 14.87
C ASP A 78 -0.85 -23.35 14.83
N SER A 79 -0.02 -22.32 14.97
CA SER A 79 -0.45 -20.91 14.93
C SER A 79 0.07 -20.22 13.67
N LEU A 80 -0.83 -19.59 12.93
CA LEU A 80 -0.54 -18.75 11.78
C LEU A 80 -0.87 -17.30 12.14
N SER A 81 0.14 -16.44 12.04
CA SER A 81 -0.02 -14.99 12.16
C SER A 81 0.17 -14.35 10.80
N LEU A 82 -0.83 -13.61 10.34
CA LEU A 82 -0.81 -12.97 9.03
C LEU A 82 -1.16 -11.49 9.17
N ARG A 83 -0.43 -10.64 8.46
CA ARG A 83 -0.68 -9.22 8.36
C ARG A 83 -0.95 -8.85 6.92
N VAL A 84 -2.07 -8.18 6.68
CA VAL A 84 -2.40 -7.53 5.42
C VAL A 84 -2.52 -6.04 5.73
N SER A 85 -1.59 -5.20 5.31
CA SER A 85 -1.62 -3.79 5.71
C SER A 85 -0.90 -2.84 4.76
N THR A 86 -1.34 -1.60 4.71
CA THR A 86 -0.60 -0.45 4.15
C THR A 86 0.33 0.22 5.16
N GLY A 87 0.31 -0.21 6.43
CA GLY A 87 0.93 0.46 7.58
C GLY A 87 -0.02 1.41 8.32
N LEU A 88 -1.12 1.81 7.70
CA LEU A 88 -2.13 2.71 8.29
C LEU A 88 -3.46 2.00 8.51
N ALA A 89 -3.88 1.22 7.53
CA ALA A 89 -5.05 0.36 7.59
C ALA A 89 -4.65 -1.09 7.30
N GLY A 90 -5.47 -2.04 7.75
CA GLY A 90 -5.26 -3.44 7.42
C GLY A 90 -5.88 -4.40 8.42
N TRP A 91 -5.42 -5.64 8.39
CA TRP A 91 -5.87 -6.71 9.25
C TRP A 91 -4.67 -7.46 9.82
N GLN A 92 -4.74 -7.76 11.11
CA GLN A 92 -3.88 -8.72 11.78
C GLN A 92 -4.71 -9.97 12.07
N LEU A 93 -4.33 -11.08 11.47
CA LEU A 93 -4.97 -12.37 11.65
C LEU A 93 -4.12 -13.20 12.60
N HIS A 94 -4.79 -13.85 13.54
CA HIS A 94 -4.22 -14.88 14.40
C HIS A 94 -5.11 -16.11 14.30
N LEU A 95 -4.59 -17.15 13.66
CA LEU A 95 -5.34 -18.35 13.30
C LEU A 95 -4.66 -19.58 13.89
N ARG A 96 -5.45 -20.58 14.22
CA ARG A 96 -5.00 -21.91 14.60
C ARG A 96 -5.33 -22.92 13.51
N ARG A 97 -4.44 -23.90 13.32
CA ARG A 97 -4.64 -25.00 12.37
C ARG A 97 -5.81 -25.84 12.87
N ILE A 98 -6.78 -26.08 11.99
CA ILE A 98 -7.88 -27.03 12.23
C ILE A 98 -7.54 -28.35 11.55
N ASP A 99 -7.13 -28.27 10.28
CA ASP A 99 -6.65 -29.38 9.47
C ASP A 99 -5.59 -28.88 8.47
N GLN A 100 -5.16 -29.71 7.53
CA GLN A 100 -4.14 -29.36 6.53
C GLN A 100 -4.56 -28.26 5.54
N ARG A 101 -5.87 -28.00 5.40
CA ARG A 101 -6.46 -27.07 4.44
C ARG A 101 -7.26 -25.95 5.11
N THR A 102 -7.37 -25.94 6.43
CA THR A 102 -8.24 -25.02 7.15
C THR A 102 -7.55 -24.42 8.37
N TRP A 103 -7.59 -23.09 8.46
CA TRP A 103 -7.14 -22.32 9.62
C TRP A 103 -8.30 -21.48 10.15
N ARG A 104 -8.45 -21.40 11.47
CA ARG A 104 -9.55 -20.63 12.09
C ARG A 104 -9.04 -19.76 13.22
N GLY A 105 -9.60 -18.57 13.35
CA GLY A 105 -9.29 -17.69 14.47
C GLY A 105 -9.92 -16.33 14.29
N THR A 106 -9.14 -15.28 14.53
CA THR A 106 -9.65 -13.91 14.60
C THR A 106 -8.85 -12.99 13.70
N ALA A 107 -9.55 -12.16 12.94
CA ALA A 107 -8.99 -11.01 12.25
C ALA A 107 -9.28 -9.75 13.07
N THR A 108 -8.23 -9.00 13.39
CA THR A 108 -8.30 -7.73 14.11
C THR A 108 -7.98 -6.61 13.12
N TYR A 109 -8.90 -5.66 12.96
CA TYR A 109 -8.70 -4.52 12.08
C TYR A 109 -7.62 -3.59 12.67
N LEU A 110 -6.61 -3.28 11.88
CA LEU A 110 -5.51 -2.38 12.18
C LEU A 110 -5.88 -1.00 11.63
N THR A 111 -6.14 -0.04 12.49
CA THR A 111 -6.51 1.33 12.11
C THR A 111 -6.00 2.27 13.18
N ASP A 112 -5.54 3.45 12.77
CA ASP A 112 -5.26 4.59 13.65
C ASP A 112 -6.54 5.21 14.24
N ALA A 113 -7.68 5.03 13.57
CA ALA A 113 -9.01 5.37 14.04
C ALA A 113 -9.60 4.31 14.99
N ILE A 114 -8.83 3.84 15.98
CA ILE A 114 -9.46 3.58 17.28
C ILE A 114 -9.97 4.95 17.74
N ALA A 115 -11.17 5.31 17.29
CA ALA A 115 -11.89 6.48 17.79
C ALA A 115 -11.80 6.41 19.31
N ARG A 116 -11.18 7.43 19.94
CA ARG A 116 -10.79 7.45 21.36
C ARG A 116 -11.84 6.72 22.21
N GLY A 117 -11.52 5.51 22.68
CA GLY A 117 -12.39 4.70 23.55
C GLY A 117 -13.15 3.53 22.92
N ARG A 118 -13.02 3.20 21.62
CA ARG A 118 -13.62 1.98 21.05
C ARG A 118 -12.66 0.79 21.03
N PRO A 119 -13.09 -0.43 21.35
CA PRO A 119 -12.25 -1.61 21.17
C PRO A 119 -11.94 -1.84 19.68
N PRO A 120 -10.78 -2.43 19.34
CA PRO A 120 -10.46 -2.76 17.95
C PRO A 120 -11.49 -3.75 17.40
N LEU A 121 -11.94 -3.52 16.16
CA LEU A 121 -12.87 -4.41 15.47
C LEU A 121 -12.21 -5.79 15.32
N ARG A 122 -12.87 -6.81 15.85
CA ARG A 122 -12.45 -8.21 15.77
C ARG A 122 -13.57 -9.01 15.14
N VAL A 123 -13.22 -9.81 14.14
CA VAL A 123 -14.17 -10.71 13.47
C VAL A 123 -13.62 -12.13 13.46
N PRO A 124 -14.46 -13.15 13.67
CA PRO A 124 -14.06 -14.52 13.43
C PRO A 124 -13.74 -14.69 11.94
N LEU A 125 -12.70 -15.47 11.66
CA LEU A 125 -12.24 -15.73 10.31
C LEU A 125 -11.83 -17.19 10.18
N GLU A 126 -12.12 -17.76 9.02
CA GLU A 126 -11.56 -19.02 8.57
C GLU A 126 -10.84 -18.79 7.24
N LEU A 127 -9.66 -19.39 7.08
CA LEU A 127 -8.95 -19.48 5.82
C LEU A 127 -8.98 -20.92 5.34
N THR A 128 -9.52 -21.14 4.14
CA THR A 128 -9.59 -22.45 3.49
C THR A 128 -8.69 -22.46 2.26
N ARG A 129 -7.91 -23.52 2.08
CA ARG A 129 -7.04 -23.68 0.92
C ARG A 129 -7.87 -23.84 -0.35
N VAL A 130 -7.57 -23.04 -1.36
CA VAL A 130 -8.22 -23.05 -2.68
C VAL A 130 -7.20 -23.21 -3.80
N ALA A 131 -7.65 -23.63 -4.97
CA ALA A 131 -6.81 -23.60 -6.16
C ALA A 131 -6.41 -22.15 -6.48
N CYS A 132 -5.14 -21.93 -6.81
CA CYS A 132 -4.73 -20.64 -7.33
C CYS A 132 -5.26 -20.48 -8.75
N ASP A 133 -5.96 -19.39 -9.02
CA ASP A 133 -6.32 -19.03 -10.39
C ASP A 133 -5.02 -18.77 -11.18
N PRO A 134 -4.80 -19.45 -12.32
CA PRO A 134 -3.63 -19.21 -13.16
C PRO A 134 -3.52 -17.75 -13.62
N ALA A 135 -4.62 -17.01 -13.74
CA ALA A 135 -4.60 -15.57 -14.01
C ALA A 135 -3.85 -14.76 -12.93
N TRP A 136 -3.78 -15.27 -11.69
CA TRP A 136 -3.02 -14.67 -10.59
C TRP A 136 -1.55 -15.13 -10.53
N LEU A 137 -1.24 -16.23 -11.21
CA LEU A 137 0.08 -16.84 -11.25
C LEU A 137 0.95 -16.31 -12.38
N LEU A 138 0.35 -15.63 -13.36
CA LEU A 138 1.11 -14.94 -14.39
C LEU A 138 2.13 -14.05 -13.67
N PRO A 139 3.44 -14.21 -13.94
CA PRO A 139 4.41 -13.27 -13.43
C PRO A 139 3.87 -11.90 -13.78
N VAL A 140 3.81 -11.01 -12.78
CA VAL A 140 3.56 -9.61 -13.05
C VAL A 140 4.75 -9.23 -13.91
N SER A 141 4.62 -9.41 -15.23
CA SER A 141 5.58 -8.95 -16.20
C SER A 141 5.82 -7.53 -15.77
N PRO A 142 7.06 -7.16 -15.38
CA PRO A 142 7.30 -5.86 -14.80
C PRO A 142 6.56 -4.90 -15.73
N ALA A 143 5.64 -4.10 -15.15
CA ALA A 143 4.98 -3.07 -15.94
C ALA A 143 6.07 -2.49 -16.82
N PRO A 144 5.90 -2.38 -18.16
CA PRO A 144 6.92 -1.74 -18.98
C PRO A 144 7.26 -0.49 -18.19
N GLN A 145 8.46 -0.48 -17.58
CA GLN A 145 8.84 0.63 -16.74
C GLN A 145 8.65 1.75 -17.71
N ARG A 146 7.72 2.67 -17.40
CA ARG A 146 7.48 3.80 -18.26
C ARG A 146 8.81 4.52 -18.20
N ARG A 147 9.71 4.14 -19.10
CA ARG A 147 10.99 4.78 -19.29
C ARG A 147 10.51 6.17 -19.57
N LEU A 148 10.76 7.07 -18.63
CA LEU A 148 10.55 8.47 -18.89
C LEU A 148 11.40 8.69 -20.14
N THR A 149 10.76 8.77 -21.30
CA THR A 149 11.45 8.91 -22.58
C THR A 149 12.17 10.27 -22.64
N MET A 150 11.89 11.11 -21.64
CA MET A 150 12.49 12.40 -21.37
C MET A 150 13.28 12.36 -20.06
N PRO A 151 14.39 13.11 -19.96
CA PRO A 151 15.11 13.26 -18.70
C PRO A 151 14.20 13.82 -17.60
N LEU A 152 14.34 13.29 -16.38
CA LEU A 152 13.63 13.75 -15.20
C LEU A 152 14.45 14.84 -14.50
N TYR A 153 13.85 16.01 -14.29
CA TYR A 153 14.53 17.14 -13.67
C TYR A 153 14.05 17.42 -12.24
N PHE A 154 14.94 17.97 -11.41
CA PHE A 154 14.59 18.55 -10.11
C PHE A 154 14.20 20.03 -10.26
N ASP A 155 13.64 20.62 -9.20
CA ASP A 155 13.25 22.04 -9.13
C ASP A 155 14.39 23.02 -9.38
N PHE A 156 15.59 22.72 -8.91
CA PHE A 156 16.77 23.56 -9.14
C PHE A 156 17.40 23.37 -10.54
N GLN A 157 16.92 22.44 -11.35
CA GLN A 157 17.46 22.14 -12.69
C GLN A 157 16.58 22.69 -13.82
N VAL A 158 15.50 23.36 -13.48
CA VAL A 158 14.56 23.95 -14.45
C VAL A 158 14.49 25.45 -14.25
N GLU A 159 14.33 26.18 -15.35
CA GLU A 159 14.22 27.64 -15.30
C GLU A 159 12.84 28.06 -14.77
N ARG A 160 11.80 27.29 -15.10
CA ARG A 160 10.43 27.52 -14.64
C ARG A 160 9.86 26.22 -14.10
N PRO A 161 9.68 26.08 -12.78
CA PRO A 161 9.17 24.83 -12.20
C PRO A 161 7.68 24.65 -12.49
N VAL A 162 7.22 23.41 -12.31
CA VAL A 162 5.83 23.01 -12.35
C VAL A 162 4.97 23.93 -11.49
N ARG A 163 3.83 24.34 -12.03
CA ARG A 163 2.82 25.12 -11.30
C ARG A 163 1.45 24.48 -11.45
N LEU A 164 0.68 24.43 -10.36
CA LEU A 164 -0.70 23.98 -10.43
C LEU A 164 -1.53 24.91 -11.34
N ARG A 165 -2.37 24.33 -12.19
CA ARG A 165 -3.48 25.04 -12.84
C ARG A 165 -4.67 25.04 -11.89
N SER A 166 -5.20 26.22 -11.59
CA SER A 166 -6.46 26.38 -10.86
C SER A 166 -7.61 25.74 -11.66
N PRO A 167 -8.61 25.11 -11.02
CA PRO A 167 -8.93 25.11 -9.58
C PRO A 167 -8.26 23.99 -8.76
N LEU A 168 -8.22 24.19 -7.44
CA LEU A 168 -7.86 23.12 -6.50
C LEU A 168 -8.91 22.01 -6.52
N PRO A 169 -8.51 20.74 -6.44
CA PRO A 169 -9.43 19.63 -6.28
C PRO A 169 -10.30 19.77 -5.01
N VAL A 170 -11.50 19.19 -5.06
CA VAL A 170 -12.42 19.13 -3.92
C VAL A 170 -11.74 18.45 -2.72
N GLY A 171 -11.93 19.01 -1.52
CA GLY A 171 -11.33 18.52 -0.28
C GLY A 171 -9.94 19.07 0.03
N ILE A 172 -9.26 19.70 -0.95
CA ILE A 172 -7.98 20.38 -0.73
C ILE A 172 -8.25 21.85 -0.36
N ARG A 173 -7.73 22.27 0.80
CA ARG A 173 -7.74 23.66 1.25
C ARG A 173 -6.61 24.45 0.60
N LYS A 174 -5.41 23.87 0.56
CA LYS A 174 -4.21 24.52 0.04
C LYS A 174 -3.27 23.49 -0.57
N LEU A 175 -2.65 23.86 -1.69
CA LEU A 175 -1.61 23.07 -2.33
C LEU A 175 -0.36 23.95 -2.50
N VAL A 176 0.73 23.60 -1.83
CA VAL A 176 1.95 24.41 -1.78
C VAL A 176 3.13 23.61 -2.34
N PRO A 177 3.82 24.08 -3.39
CA PRO A 177 5.02 23.41 -3.88
C PRO A 177 6.12 23.57 -2.83
N LEU A 178 6.87 22.50 -2.57
CA LEU A 178 8.00 22.54 -1.64
C LEU A 178 9.31 22.59 -2.42
N SER A 179 10.07 23.66 -2.23
CA SER A 179 11.43 23.82 -2.76
C SER A 179 12.43 24.05 -1.64
N GLY A 180 13.59 23.37 -1.69
CA GLY A 180 14.68 23.59 -0.73
C GLY A 180 14.37 23.30 0.75
N LYS A 181 14.70 24.26 1.63
CA LYS A 181 14.72 24.13 3.11
C LYS A 181 13.33 24.09 3.78
N GLU A 182 12.23 24.27 3.05
CA GLU A 182 10.85 24.19 3.58
C GLU A 182 10.38 22.75 3.88
N ARG A 183 11.26 21.77 3.64
CA ARG A 183 11.03 20.38 3.98
C ARG A 183 11.08 20.10 5.48
N ASP A 184 11.10 21.04 6.40
CA ASP A 184 11.24 20.73 7.84
C ASP A 184 10.16 21.33 8.75
N THR A 185 9.03 21.76 8.19
CA THR A 185 7.93 22.34 8.98
C THR A 185 7.00 21.28 9.59
N THR A 186 6.57 21.51 10.82
CA THR A 186 5.51 20.73 11.50
C THR A 186 4.23 20.68 10.65
N LEU A 187 3.69 19.48 10.45
CA LEU A 187 2.48 19.27 9.66
C LEU A 187 1.26 19.19 10.58
N VAL A 188 0.34 20.14 10.43
CA VAL A 188 -1.02 20.07 11.00
C VAL A 188 -1.99 19.92 9.85
N ASN A 189 -2.78 18.83 9.83
CA ASN A 189 -3.74 18.50 8.76
C ASN A 189 -3.15 18.58 7.34
N ALA A 190 -1.86 18.22 7.22
CA ALA A 190 -1.12 18.36 5.99
C ALA A 190 -0.36 17.09 5.62
N THR A 191 -0.24 16.85 4.32
CA THR A 191 0.48 15.69 3.76
C THR A 191 1.50 16.19 2.76
N VAL A 192 2.73 15.70 2.90
CA VAL A 192 3.80 15.96 1.96
C VAL A 192 3.92 14.77 1.02
N VAL A 193 3.80 15.05 -0.26
CA VAL A 193 3.82 14.05 -1.34
C VAL A 193 4.87 14.40 -2.36
N GLN A 194 5.37 13.38 -3.04
CA GLN A 194 6.32 13.49 -4.14
C GLN A 194 5.78 12.72 -5.32
N PHE A 195 5.82 13.30 -6.51
CA PHE A 195 5.47 12.63 -7.76
C PHE A 195 6.11 13.35 -8.94
N VAL A 196 6.11 12.71 -10.10
CA VAL A 196 6.55 13.28 -11.37
C VAL A 196 5.38 13.97 -12.05
N VAL A 197 5.57 15.18 -12.55
CA VAL A 197 4.69 15.81 -13.54
C VAL A 197 5.38 15.73 -14.89
N ASP A 198 4.69 15.20 -15.90
CA ASP A 198 5.24 15.06 -17.24
C ASP A 198 5.26 16.37 -18.03
N SER A 199 5.83 16.33 -19.24
CA SER A 199 5.90 17.48 -20.14
C SER A 199 4.54 17.95 -20.66
N ALA A 200 3.48 17.14 -20.52
CA ALA A 200 2.11 17.54 -20.82
C ALA A 200 1.43 18.22 -19.61
N GLY A 201 2.11 18.30 -18.46
CA GLY A 201 1.54 18.86 -17.23
C GLY A 201 0.62 17.88 -16.50
N ARG A 202 0.75 16.57 -16.75
CA ARG A 202 -0.03 15.53 -16.08
C ARG A 202 0.79 14.85 -14.98
N PRO A 203 0.22 14.63 -13.79
CA PRO A 203 0.90 13.88 -12.74
C PRO A 203 0.98 12.38 -13.08
N ASP A 204 2.18 11.80 -12.96
CA ASP A 204 2.39 10.36 -13.05
C ASP A 204 2.16 9.70 -11.68
N MET A 205 0.94 9.18 -11.50
CA MET A 205 0.51 8.57 -10.24
C MET A 205 1.28 7.31 -9.87
N GLY A 206 1.92 6.63 -10.84
CA GLY A 206 2.79 5.48 -10.56
C GLY A 206 4.08 5.87 -9.82
N THR A 207 4.40 7.16 -9.80
CA THR A 207 5.56 7.72 -9.09
C THR A 207 5.20 8.40 -7.77
N LEU A 208 3.92 8.41 -7.39
CA LEU A 208 3.45 9.05 -6.16
C LEU A 208 4.04 8.36 -4.93
N LYS A 209 4.66 9.14 -4.06
CA LYS A 209 5.16 8.75 -2.75
C LYS A 209 4.67 9.72 -1.70
N VAL A 210 4.03 9.23 -0.65
CA VAL A 210 3.76 10.01 0.56
C VAL A 210 5.06 10.06 1.37
N LEU A 211 5.61 11.25 1.55
CA LEU A 211 6.85 11.44 2.32
C LEU A 211 6.54 11.59 3.80
N ARG A 212 5.50 12.38 4.13
CA ARG A 212 5.05 12.64 5.50
C ARG A 212 3.56 12.94 5.53
N SER A 213 2.89 12.61 6.63
CA SER A 213 1.49 12.99 6.87
C SER A 213 1.32 13.42 8.32
N ALA A 214 0.52 14.46 8.55
CA ALA A 214 0.04 14.80 9.87
C ALA A 214 -0.85 13.66 10.43
N PRO A 215 -0.79 13.37 11.74
CA PRO A 215 -1.75 12.49 12.39
C PRO A 215 -3.18 13.10 12.40
N PRO A 216 -4.24 12.28 12.27
CA PRO A 216 -4.20 10.87 11.90
C PRO A 216 -3.93 10.68 10.40
N SER A 217 -2.87 9.94 10.08
CA SER A 217 -2.53 9.54 8.72
C SER A 217 -3.45 8.39 8.30
N SER A 218 -4.67 8.69 7.88
CA SER A 218 -5.67 7.65 7.58
C SER A 218 -5.64 7.21 6.11
N ALA A 219 -6.06 5.98 5.82
CA ALA A 219 -6.25 5.47 4.44
C ALA A 219 -7.26 6.29 3.62
N VAL A 220 -8.15 7.05 4.27
CA VAL A 220 -9.06 8.00 3.64
C VAL A 220 -8.28 9.11 2.94
N LEU A 221 -7.19 9.56 3.55
CA LEU A 221 -6.35 10.63 3.04
C LEU A 221 -5.54 10.19 1.82
N GLU A 222 -5.08 8.94 1.76
CA GLU A 222 -4.38 8.41 0.58
C GLU A 222 -5.32 8.15 -0.60
N GLN A 223 -6.54 7.68 -0.35
CA GLN A 223 -7.56 7.56 -1.41
C GLN A 223 -8.01 8.94 -1.90
N ALA A 224 -8.23 9.88 -0.98
CA ALA A 224 -8.52 11.26 -1.31
C ALA A 224 -7.35 11.91 -2.08
N LEU A 225 -6.10 11.59 -1.72
CA LEU A 225 -4.90 12.03 -2.42
C LEU A 225 -4.84 11.45 -3.83
N SER A 226 -5.01 10.15 -4.01
CA SER A 226 -5.01 9.52 -5.33
C SER A 226 -6.10 10.12 -6.22
N THR A 227 -7.30 10.30 -5.67
CA THR A 227 -8.45 10.89 -6.39
C THR A 227 -8.22 12.35 -6.73
N ALA A 228 -7.80 13.15 -5.75
CA ALA A 228 -7.57 14.59 -5.92
C ALA A 228 -6.40 14.87 -6.86
N THR A 229 -5.30 14.12 -6.76
CA THR A 229 -4.10 14.35 -7.57
C THR A 229 -4.32 13.96 -9.03
N ARG A 230 -5.15 12.94 -9.32
CA ARG A 230 -5.57 12.64 -10.70
C ARG A 230 -6.37 13.77 -11.35
N ALA A 231 -7.12 14.53 -10.55
CA ALA A 231 -7.88 15.69 -11.00
C ALA A 231 -7.03 16.97 -11.08
N MET A 232 -5.76 16.94 -10.63
CA MET A 232 -4.87 18.09 -10.74
C MET A 232 -4.31 18.21 -12.14
N GLU A 233 -4.40 19.42 -12.68
CA GLU A 233 -3.71 19.79 -13.90
C GLU A 233 -2.56 20.73 -13.57
N PHE A 234 -1.43 20.58 -14.26
CA PHE A 234 -0.26 21.42 -14.05
C PHE A 234 0.13 22.15 -15.33
N ARG A 235 0.83 23.28 -15.16
CA ARG A 235 1.74 23.80 -16.17
C ARG A 235 3.05 23.04 -16.02
N PRO A 236 3.56 22.41 -17.09
CA PRO A 236 4.80 21.64 -17.02
C PRO A 236 5.98 22.55 -16.69
N ALA A 237 7.07 21.96 -16.21
CA ALA A 237 8.32 22.68 -16.05
C ALA A 237 8.90 23.06 -17.42
N LEU A 238 9.65 24.15 -17.48
CA LEU A 238 10.36 24.59 -18.68
C LEU A 238 11.87 24.66 -18.43
N LEU A 239 12.63 24.18 -19.41
CA LEU A 239 14.08 24.33 -19.52
C LEU A 239 14.39 24.79 -20.96
N GLY A 240 14.98 25.97 -21.13
CA GLY A 240 15.22 26.54 -22.46
C GLY A 240 13.93 26.68 -23.26
N ASN A 241 12.84 27.11 -22.61
CA ASN A 241 11.48 27.21 -23.15
C ASN A 241 10.86 25.89 -23.67
N ARG A 242 11.46 24.73 -23.39
CA ARG A 242 10.92 23.41 -23.73
C ARG A 242 10.23 22.76 -22.52
N PRO A 243 9.03 22.18 -22.67
CA PRO A 243 8.38 21.45 -21.59
C PRO A 243 9.14 20.17 -21.25
N VAL A 244 9.40 19.96 -19.97
CA VAL A 244 10.13 18.81 -19.44
C VAL A 244 9.40 18.15 -18.28
N ALA A 245 9.70 16.87 -18.05
CA ALA A 245 9.21 16.16 -16.88
C ALA A 245 9.99 16.57 -15.62
N GLN A 246 9.28 16.79 -14.51
CA GLN A 246 9.89 17.23 -13.27
C GLN A 246 9.44 16.36 -12.09
N LEU A 247 10.38 15.94 -11.24
CA LEU A 247 10.08 15.38 -9.93
C LEU A 247 9.82 16.53 -8.96
N THR A 248 8.62 16.58 -8.39
CA THR A 248 8.19 17.68 -7.54
C THR A 248 7.66 17.18 -6.19
N GLN A 249 7.76 18.02 -5.18
CA GLN A 249 7.19 17.79 -3.85
C GLN A 249 6.13 18.83 -3.55
N TRP A 250 5.04 18.41 -2.93
CA TRP A 250 3.91 19.26 -2.62
C TRP A 250 3.41 19.00 -1.21
N ARG A 251 3.05 20.07 -0.50
CA ARG A 251 2.29 20.01 0.74
C ARG A 251 0.82 20.25 0.43
N ILE A 252 0.00 19.29 0.79
CA ILE A 252 -1.45 19.33 0.66
C ILE A 252 -2.02 19.58 2.04
N GLU A 253 -2.73 20.68 2.20
CA GLU A 253 -3.53 20.96 3.40
C GLU A 253 -4.98 20.59 3.09
N TRP A 254 -5.57 19.74 3.93
CA TRP A 254 -6.93 19.25 3.77
C TRP A 254 -7.93 20.20 4.45
N ARG A 255 -9.17 20.22 3.96
CA ARG A 255 -10.28 20.96 4.59
C ARG A 255 -10.76 20.26 5.87
#